data_AF-A0A8S3G2Q1-F1
#
_entry.id   AF-A0A8S3G2Q1-F1
#
_cell.length_a   1.000
_cell.length_b   1.000
_cell.length_c   1.000
_cell.angle_alpha   90.00
_cell.angle_beta   90.00
_cell.angle_gamma   90.00
#
_symmetry.space_group_name_H-M   'P 1'
#
loop_
_entity.id
_entity.type
_entity.pdbx_description
1 polymer ?
#
loop_
_entity_poly.entity_id
_entity_poly.type
_entity_poly.pdbx_seq_one_letter_code
_entity_poly.pdbx_strand_id
1 'polypeptide(L)'
;LRSADVHGDLNCLIQRCIFHLHPEFPDSKREFKSTPFYIKETGYAGFHLPIEIFFKTRKDPKKFRIEYDLDLHTNVDGHPYRQKESYVRKYRCTFYNPDPELRQKILAAGG
;
A
#
# COMPACT_ATOMS: atom_id res chain seq x y z
N LEU A 1 -0.85 -3.27 2.18
CA LEU A 1 0.16 -3.40 1.10
C LEU A 1 1.01 -4.65 1.38
N ARG A 2 1.15 -5.55 0.41
CA ARG A 2 1.94 -6.79 0.53
C ARG A 2 2.50 -7.20 -0.83
N SER A 3 3.53 -8.05 -0.84
CA SER A 3 4.04 -8.63 -2.10
C SER A 3 2.98 -9.54 -2.73
N ALA A 4 3.05 -9.67 -4.05
CA ALA A 4 2.25 -10.64 -4.79
C ALA A 4 2.77 -12.07 -4.58
N ASP A 5 4.08 -12.23 -4.39
CA ASP A 5 4.70 -13.47 -3.96
C ASP A 5 4.55 -13.62 -2.44
N VAL A 6 4.08 -14.79 -2.00
CA VAL A 6 3.95 -15.12 -0.57
C VAL A 6 5.29 -15.24 0.14
N HIS A 7 6.37 -15.49 -0.60
CA HIS A 7 7.74 -15.54 -0.09
C HIS A 7 8.51 -14.23 -0.29
N GLY A 8 7.91 -13.24 -0.98
CA GLY A 8 8.56 -11.97 -1.28
C GLY A 8 8.64 -11.05 -0.06
N ASP A 9 9.87 -10.64 0.31
CA ASP A 9 10.08 -9.71 1.41
C ASP A 9 10.14 -8.25 0.92
N LEU A 10 9.06 -7.50 1.15
CA LEU A 10 9.04 -6.08 0.82
C LEU A 10 9.98 -5.22 1.67
N ASN A 11 10.46 -5.69 2.83
CA ASN A 11 11.35 -4.89 3.68
C ASN A 11 12.70 -4.65 3.03
N CYS A 12 13.18 -5.56 2.18
CA CYS A 12 14.46 -5.36 1.49
C CYS A 12 14.38 -4.23 0.44
N LEU A 13 13.19 -4.01 -0.13
CA LEU A 13 12.95 -3.05 -1.21
C LEU A 13 12.35 -1.72 -0.73
N ILE A 14 11.41 -1.74 0.21
CA ILE A 14 10.67 -0.56 0.67
C ILE A 14 11.38 0.04 1.90
N GLN A 15 11.72 1.33 1.81
CA GLN A 15 12.29 2.09 2.93
C GLN A 15 11.21 2.51 3.91
N ARG A 16 10.09 3.02 3.37
CA ARG A 16 8.91 3.40 4.13
C ARG A 16 7.69 3.50 3.22
N CYS A 17 6.52 3.41 3.82
CA CYS A 17 5.23 3.63 3.19
C CYS A 17 4.45 4.67 3.99
N ILE A 18 3.74 5.57 3.32
CA ILE A 18 2.91 6.59 3.96
C ILE A 18 1.49 6.43 3.43
N PHE A 19 0.54 6.25 4.33
CA PHE A 19 -0.89 6.22 4.05
C PHE A 19 -1.47 7.58 4.44
N HIS A 20 -2.13 8.25 3.49
CA HIS A 20 -2.77 9.54 3.70
C HIS A 20 -4.28 9.34 3.89
N LEU A 21 -4.69 9.14 5.15
CA LEU A 21 -6.09 9.08 5.57
C LEU A 21 -6.79 10.42 5.34
N HIS A 22 -8.12 10.41 5.43
CA HIS A 22 -8.91 11.65 5.42
C HIS A 22 -8.47 12.60 6.57
N PRO A 23 -8.44 13.94 6.37
CA PRO A 23 -7.96 14.90 7.37
C PRO A 23 -8.68 14.87 8.72
N GLU A 24 -9.91 14.33 8.76
CA GLU A 24 -10.68 14.17 9.99
C GLU A 24 -10.16 13.08 10.91
N PHE A 25 -9.33 12.15 10.41
CA PHE A 25 -8.71 11.15 11.26
C PHE A 25 -7.58 11.78 12.08
N PRO A 26 -7.48 11.47 13.39
CA PRO A 26 -6.28 11.81 14.15
C PRO A 26 -5.08 11.10 13.53
N ASP A 27 -3.98 11.84 13.41
CA ASP A 27 -2.76 11.40 12.73
C ASP A 27 -3.06 10.89 11.31
N SER A 28 -3.72 11.73 10.49
CA SER A 28 -4.15 11.38 9.13
C SER A 28 -3.01 10.92 8.20
N LYS A 29 -1.75 11.23 8.54
CA LYS A 29 -0.56 10.72 7.85
C LYS A 29 0.09 9.58 8.64
N ARG A 30 -0.08 8.34 8.20
CA ARG A 30 0.50 7.14 8.87
C ARG A 30 1.73 6.64 8.13
N GLU A 31 2.89 6.73 8.77
CA GLU A 31 4.17 6.25 8.23
C GLU A 31 4.55 4.87 8.78
N PHE A 32 4.92 3.96 7.89
CA PHE A 32 5.37 2.61 8.21
C PHE A 32 6.76 2.39 7.63
N LYS A 33 7.69 1.86 8.43
CA LYS A 33 9.08 1.61 7.99
C LYS A 33 9.38 0.14 7.69
N SER A 34 8.49 -0.77 8.08
CA SER A 34 8.61 -2.20 7.85
C SER A 34 7.24 -2.87 7.73
N THR A 35 7.22 -4.09 7.19
CA THR A 35 6.04 -4.94 7.15
C THR A 35 5.61 -5.33 8.58
N PRO A 36 4.31 -5.60 8.79
CA PRO A 36 3.21 -5.52 7.82
C PRO A 36 2.74 -4.07 7.56
N PHE A 37 2.61 -3.69 6.28
CA PHE A 37 2.11 -2.38 5.88
C PHE A 37 0.57 -2.38 5.83
N TYR A 38 -0.08 -2.17 6.96
CA TYR A 38 -1.54 -2.08 7.04
C TYR A 38 -2.01 -1.05 8.05
N ILE A 39 -3.20 -0.51 7.79
CA ILE A 39 -3.96 0.34 8.71
C ILE A 39 -5.29 -0.35 9.00
N LYS A 40 -5.82 -0.12 10.20
CA LYS A 40 -7.17 -0.53 10.58
C LYS A 40 -7.81 0.63 11.31
N GLU A 41 -8.89 1.15 10.73
CA GLU A 41 -9.61 2.31 11.22
C GLU A 41 -11.11 2.07 11.13
N THR A 42 -11.89 2.89 11.85
CA THR A 42 -13.36 2.93 11.75
C THR A 42 -13.76 4.30 11.24
N GLY A 43 -14.65 4.34 10.25
CA GLY A 43 -15.12 5.58 9.63
C GLY A 43 -16.59 5.48 9.21
N TYR A 44 -17.14 6.61 8.77
CA TYR A 44 -18.56 6.72 8.39
C TYR A 44 -18.79 6.74 6.87
N ALA A 45 -17.75 7.02 6.07
CA ALA A 45 -17.82 7.05 4.62
C ALA A 45 -16.53 6.55 3.97
N GLY A 46 -16.64 6.11 2.72
CA GLY A 46 -15.49 5.82 1.88
C GLY A 46 -14.75 7.09 1.45
N PHE A 47 -13.47 6.96 1.08
CA PHE A 47 -12.63 8.08 0.65
C PHE A 47 -11.43 7.64 -0.20
N HIS A 48 -10.83 8.58 -0.92
CA HIS A 48 -9.56 8.37 -1.61
C HIS A 48 -8.40 8.35 -0.62
N LEU A 49 -7.65 7.25 -0.62
CA LEU A 49 -6.51 6.97 0.23
C LEU A 49 -5.23 6.96 -0.63
N PRO A 50 -4.56 8.11 -0.81
CA PRO A 50 -3.23 8.15 -1.41
C PRO A 50 -2.23 7.37 -0.56
N ILE A 51 -1.41 6.55 -1.22
CA ILE A 51 -0.35 5.76 -0.58
C ILE A 51 0.96 6.06 -1.29
N GLU A 52 1.95 6.53 -0.54
CA GLU A 52 3.31 6.78 -1.05
C GLU A 52 4.28 5.72 -0.56
N ILE A 53 4.89 4.99 -1.50
CA ILE A 53 5.89 3.97 -1.23
C ILE A 53 7.26 4.54 -1.58
N PHE A 54 8.19 4.55 -0.64
CA PHE A 54 9.57 4.97 -0.84
C PHE A 54 10.48 3.75 -0.91
N PHE A 55 11.34 3.70 -1.92
CA PHE A 55 12.24 2.57 -2.15
C PHE A 55 13.61 2.78 -1.51
N LYS A 56 14.27 1.69 -1.10
CA LYS A 56 15.66 1.67 -0.62
C LYS A 56 16.64 1.77 -1.79
N THR A 57 16.58 2.86 -2.55
CA THR A 57 17.48 3.15 -3.67
C THR A 57 17.93 4.61 -3.66
N ARG A 58 19.08 4.87 -4.26
CA ARG A 58 19.62 6.22 -4.48
C ARG A 58 19.16 6.81 -5.83
N LYS A 59 18.78 5.96 -6.79
CA LYS A 59 18.37 6.34 -8.15
C LYS A 59 16.87 6.48 -8.26
N ASP A 60 16.41 7.21 -9.27
CA ASP A 60 14.99 7.30 -9.57
C ASP A 60 14.45 6.04 -10.26
N PRO A 61 13.18 5.68 -10.03
CA PRO A 61 12.22 6.37 -9.15
C PRO A 61 12.47 6.08 -7.66
N LYS A 62 12.58 7.14 -6.85
CA LYS A 62 12.71 7.03 -5.38
C LYS A 62 11.39 6.68 -4.67
N LYS A 63 10.26 6.96 -5.33
CA LYS A 63 8.93 6.72 -4.79
C LYS A 63 7.93 6.26 -5.85
N PHE A 64 6.92 5.53 -5.42
CA PHE A 64 5.77 5.11 -6.19
C PHE A 64 4.49 5.55 -5.46
N ARG A 65 3.50 6.06 -6.20
CA ARG A 65 2.24 6.53 -5.65
C ARG A 65 1.10 5.64 -6.09
N ILE A 66 0.23 5.31 -5.17
CA ILE A 66 -1.00 4.56 -5.40
C ILE A 66 -2.17 5.44 -4.95
N GLU A 67 -3.12 5.67 -5.84
CA GLU A 67 -4.41 6.25 -5.49
C GLU A 67 -5.37 5.09 -5.21
N TYR A 68 -5.59 4.78 -3.93
CA TYR A 68 -6.51 3.73 -3.52
C TYR A 68 -7.88 4.32 -3.21
N ASP A 69 -8.94 3.70 -3.69
CA ASP A 69 -10.30 4.14 -3.38
C ASP A 69 -10.87 3.20 -2.31
N LEU A 70 -11.05 3.73 -1.10
CA LEU A 70 -11.57 2.98 0.03
C LEU A 70 -13.08 3.17 0.07
N ASP A 71 -13.83 2.25 -0.54
CA ASP A 71 -15.29 2.28 -0.50
C ASP A 71 -15.82 1.59 0.76
N LEU A 72 -16.74 2.26 1.45
CA LEU A 72 -17.55 1.65 2.51
C LEU A 72 -18.90 1.33 1.89
N HIS A 73 -19.08 0.10 1.43
CA HIS A 73 -20.37 -0.35 0.94
C HIS A 73 -21.42 -0.24 2.06
N THR A 74 -22.22 0.83 2.03
CA THR A 74 -23.39 1.01 2.89
C THR A 74 -24.59 0.40 2.21
N ASN A 75 -25.26 -0.55 2.87
CA ASN A 75 -26.49 -1.14 2.35
C ASN A 75 -27.57 -0.07 2.25
N VAL A 76 -28.18 0.06 1.07
CA VAL A 76 -29.34 0.94 0.85
C VAL A 76 -30.62 0.34 1.50
N ASP A 77 -30.60 -0.95 1.85
CA ASP A 77 -31.81 -1.72 2.17
C ASP A 77 -31.90 -2.25 3.61
N GLY A 78 -31.10 -1.75 4.56
CA GLY A 78 -31.26 -2.06 5.99
C GLY A 78 -31.00 -3.51 6.43
N HIS A 79 -30.61 -4.41 5.54
CA HIS A 79 -30.25 -5.80 5.87
C HIS A 79 -28.73 -5.95 6.10
N PRO A 80 -28.27 -6.63 7.17
CA PRO A 80 -26.85 -6.78 7.45
C PRO A 80 -26.26 -7.94 6.63
N TYR A 81 -25.86 -7.70 5.38
CA TYR A 81 -24.99 -8.66 4.72
C TYR A 81 -23.55 -8.52 5.25
N ARG A 82 -23.18 -9.43 6.16
CA ARG A 82 -21.80 -9.75 6.51
C ARG A 82 -21.08 -10.39 5.30
N GLN A 83 -20.82 -9.64 4.24
CA GLN A 83 -19.83 -10.06 3.25
C GLN A 83 -18.58 -9.22 3.46
N LYS A 84 -17.65 -9.83 4.19
CA LYS A 84 -16.28 -9.33 4.35
C LYS A 84 -15.57 -9.51 3.02
N GLU A 85 -15.95 -8.72 2.01
CA GLU A 85 -15.28 -8.75 0.72
C GLU A 85 -13.88 -8.20 0.92
N SER A 86 -12.88 -9.08 0.84
CA SER A 86 -11.48 -8.65 0.81
C SER A 86 -11.20 -8.11 -0.58
N TYR A 87 -11.34 -6.81 -0.77
CA TYR A 87 -10.99 -6.17 -2.03
C TYR A 87 -9.46 -6.01 -2.14
N VAL A 88 -8.86 -6.63 -3.15
CA VAL A 88 -7.41 -6.61 -3.39
C VAL A 88 -7.11 -6.02 -4.77
N ARG A 89 -6.45 -4.87 -4.81
CA ARG A 89 -5.91 -4.28 -6.04
C ARG A 89 -4.45 -4.68 -6.25
N LYS A 90 -4.09 -5.03 -7.48
CA LYS A 90 -2.70 -5.30 -7.90
C LYS A 90 -2.13 -4.08 -8.59
N TYR A 91 -0.91 -3.70 -8.23
CA TYR A 91 -0.17 -2.59 -8.84
C TYR A 91 1.17 -3.11 -9.36
N ARG A 92 1.63 -2.58 -10.50
CA ARG A 92 2.93 -2.91 -11.10
C ARG A 92 3.81 -1.66 -11.11
N CYS A 93 5.00 -1.78 -10.54
CA CYS A 93 6.05 -0.77 -10.62
C CYS A 93 7.21 -1.34 -11.45
N THR A 94 7.64 -0.63 -12.48
CA THR A 94 8.70 -1.07 -13.39
C THR A 94 9.94 -0.20 -13.21
N PHE A 95 11.08 -0.82 -12.98
CA PHE A 95 12.38 -0.15 -12.89
C PHE A 95 13.17 -0.39 -14.17
N TYR A 96 13.53 0.67 -14.88
CA TYR A 96 14.32 0.58 -16.10
C TYR A 96 15.81 0.61 -15.77
N ASN A 97 16.53 -0.42 -16.21
CA ASN A 97 17.97 -0.58 -15.97
C ASN A 97 18.36 -0.37 -14.48
N PRO A 98 17.77 -1.14 -13.53
CA PRO A 98 18.12 -1.01 -12.12
C PRO A 98 19.59 -1.37 -11.90
N ASP A 99 20.24 -0.67 -10.98
CA ASP A 99 21.58 -1.07 -10.54
C ASP A 99 21.55 -2.47 -9.87
N PRO A 100 22.70 -3.15 -9.77
CA PRO A 100 22.75 -4.52 -9.24
C PRO A 100 22.15 -4.67 -7.84
N GLU A 101 22.31 -3.67 -6.97
CA GLU A 101 21.80 -3.69 -5.60
C GLU A 101 20.26 -3.60 -5.60
N LEU A 102 19.70 -2.64 -6.35
CA LEU A 102 18.25 -2.52 -6.51
C LEU A 102 17.66 -3.76 -7.18
N ARG A 103 18.31 -4.33 -8.19
CA ARG A 103 17.87 -5.56 -8.86
C ARG A 103 17.77 -6.73 -7.89
N GLN A 104 18.75 -6.91 -7.00
CA GLN A 104 18.69 -7.95 -5.97
C GLN A 104 17.52 -7.75 -5.00
N LYS A 105 17.25 -6.52 -4.57
CA LYS A 105 16.11 -6.20 -3.69
C LYS A 105 14.77 -6.44 -4.37
N ILE A 106 14.66 -6.11 -5.66
CA ILE A 106 13.47 -6.36 -6.48
C ILE A 106 13.19 -7.87 -6.55
N LEU A 107 14.21 -8.67 -6.86
CA LEU A 107 14.10 -10.13 -6.91
C LEU A 107 13.72 -10.73 -5.54
N ALA A 108 14.36 -10.28 -4.45
CA ALA A 108 14.05 -10.73 -3.09
C ALA A 108 12.64 -10.33 -2.62
N ALA A 109 12.08 -9.26 -3.19
CA ALA A 109 10.71 -8.83 -2.94
C ALA A 109 9.65 -9.63 -3.72
N GLY A 110 10.06 -10.56 -4.60
CA GLY A 110 9.14 -11.44 -5.35
C GLY A 110 8.83 -11.00 -6.78
N GLY A 111 9.70 -10.23 -7.42
CA GLY A 111 9.59 -9.96 -8.86
C GLY A 111 10.63 -9.00 -9.39
#